data_AF-A0A1V4D583-F1
#
_entry.id   AF-A0A1V4D583-F1
#
_cell.length_a   1.000
_cell.length_b   1.000
_cell.length_c   1.000
_cell.angle_alpha   90.00
_cell.angle_beta   90.00
_cell.angle_gamma   90.00
#
_symmetry.space_group_name_H-M   'P 1'
#
loop_
_entity.id
_entity.type
_entity.pdbx_description
1 polymer ?
#
loop_
_entity_poly.entity_id
_entity_poly.type
_entity_poly.pdbx_seq_one_letter_code
_entity_poly.pdbx_strand_id
1 'polypeptide(L)'
;MIATLGAALTITLIIAVINATAAPVGPAALIGLLAVWGVAAWANNAPMNARTLRLAGPAGTEAMALNTSGLYSGIASGSAVGGTTLDRFGAGGPLAASVIIGICGIAAMVLGIVRWPTERPRNGEKAAA
;
A
#
# COMPACT_ATOMS: atom_id res chain seq x y z
N MET A 1 -4.72 -3.43 7.32
CA MET A 1 -3.53 -3.69 6.48
C MET A 1 -3.84 -4.60 5.30
N ILE A 2 -4.14 -5.90 5.46
CA ILE A 2 -4.53 -6.76 4.30
C ILE A 2 -5.79 -6.21 3.61
N ALA A 3 -6.86 -5.92 4.36
CA ALA A 3 -8.11 -5.42 3.80
C ALA A 3 -7.96 -4.09 3.06
N THR A 4 -7.14 -3.17 3.60
CA THR A 4 -6.91 -1.84 3.02
C THR A 4 -6.02 -1.89 1.78
N LEU A 5 -4.97 -2.71 1.78
CA LEU A 5 -4.17 -2.96 0.57
C LEU A 5 -4.97 -3.70 -0.51
N GLY A 6 -5.79 -4.68 -0.10
CA GLY A 6 -6.72 -5.37 -0.98
C GLY A 6 -7.74 -4.42 -1.61
N ALA A 7 -8.31 -3.49 -0.85
CA ALA A 7 -9.21 -2.48 -1.37
C ALA A 7 -8.53 -1.57 -2.42
N ALA A 8 -7.31 -1.10 -2.15
CA ALA A 8 -6.55 -0.31 -3.11
C ALA A 8 -6.29 -1.09 -4.41
N LEU A 9 -5.88 -2.37 -4.32
CA LEU A 9 -5.67 -3.22 -5.48
C LEU A 9 -6.97 -3.47 -6.26
N THR A 10 -8.08 -3.74 -5.57
CA THR A 10 -9.40 -3.93 -6.19
C THR A 10 -9.82 -2.69 -6.96
N ILE A 11 -9.62 -1.49 -6.41
CA ILE A 11 -9.97 -0.24 -7.10
C ILE A 11 -9.08 -0.03 -8.33
N THR A 12 -7.78 -0.31 -8.23
CA THR A 12 -6.88 -0.26 -9.40
C THR A 12 -7.31 -1.26 -10.49
N LEU A 13 -7.77 -2.46 -10.12
CA LEU A 13 -8.32 -3.44 -11.07
C LEU A 13 -9.61 -2.92 -11.73
N ILE A 14 -10.51 -2.30 -10.98
CA ILE A 14 -11.73 -1.69 -11.53
C ILE A 14 -11.37 -0.62 -12.57
N ILE A 15 -10.42 0.27 -12.24
CA ILE A 15 -9.96 1.31 -13.16
C ILE A 15 -9.29 0.69 -14.41
N ALA A 16 -8.51 -0.38 -14.24
CA ALA A 16 -7.91 -1.12 -15.35
C ALA A 16 -8.96 -1.71 -16.30
N VAL A 17 -10.03 -2.29 -15.76
CA VAL A 17 -11.14 -2.84 -16.54
C VAL A 17 -11.91 -1.74 -17.27
N ILE A 18 -12.21 -0.63 -16.60
CA ILE A 18 -12.84 0.55 -17.23
C ILE A 18 -12.01 1.03 -18.43
N ASN A 19 -10.69 1.16 -18.23
CA ASN A 19 -9.78 1.56 -19.30
C ASN A 19 -9.75 0.54 -20.45
N ALA A 20 -9.69 -0.77 -20.15
CA ALA A 20 -9.63 -1.83 -21.17
C ALA A 20 -10.93 -1.96 -21.98
N THR A 21 -12.08 -1.67 -21.37
CA THR A 21 -13.40 -1.75 -22.02
C THR A 21 -13.83 -0.44 -22.69
N ALA A 22 -13.04 0.63 -22.55
CA ALA A 22 -13.41 1.99 -22.95
C ALA A 22 -14.80 2.40 -22.42
N ALA A 23 -15.17 1.89 -21.24
CA ALA A 23 -16.48 2.16 -20.66
C ALA A 23 -16.61 3.66 -20.35
N PRO A 24 -17.72 4.31 -20.75
CA PRO A 24 -17.94 5.70 -20.41
C PRO A 24 -18.17 5.83 -18.90
N VAL A 25 -17.31 6.59 -18.23
CA VAL A 25 -17.43 6.85 -16.79
C VAL A 25 -17.44 8.35 -16.55
N GLY A 26 -18.48 8.82 -15.86
CA GLY A 26 -18.60 10.22 -15.48
C GLY A 26 -17.49 10.65 -14.51
N PRO A 27 -17.01 11.91 -14.56
CA PRO A 27 -15.93 12.40 -13.70
C PRO A 27 -16.18 12.18 -12.20
N ALA A 28 -17.42 12.34 -11.75
CA ALA A 28 -17.79 12.13 -10.33
C ALA A 28 -17.52 10.69 -9.85
N ALA A 29 -17.78 9.69 -10.69
CA ALA A 29 -17.54 8.29 -10.34
C ALA A 29 -16.03 7.98 -10.25
N LEU A 30 -15.23 8.52 -11.18
CA LEU A 30 -13.77 8.41 -11.11
C LEU A 30 -13.20 9.09 -9.87
N ILE A 31 -13.68 10.29 -9.52
CA ILE A 31 -13.28 10.99 -8.30
C ILE A 31 -13.62 10.16 -7.06
N GLY A 32 -14.82 9.58 -7.01
CA GLY A 32 -15.22 8.69 -5.92
C GLY A 32 -14.31 7.47 -5.79
N LEU A 33 -14.01 6.78 -6.89
CA LEU A 33 -13.06 5.65 -6.92
C LEU A 33 -11.68 6.05 -6.41
N LEU A 34 -11.14 7.17 -6.89
CA LEU A 34 -9.82 7.68 -6.48
C LEU A 34 -9.80 8.11 -5.01
N ALA A 35 -10.89 8.67 -4.49
CA ALA A 35 -11.01 9.02 -3.08
C ALA A 35 -10.96 7.76 -2.19
N VAL A 36 -11.71 6.71 -2.54
CA VAL A 36 -11.68 5.44 -1.81
C VAL A 36 -10.30 4.79 -1.92
N TRP A 37 -9.67 4.84 -3.10
CA TRP A 37 -8.31 4.35 -3.31
C TRP A 37 -7.31 5.08 -2.42
N GLY A 38 -7.39 6.41 -2.34
CA GLY A 38 -6.52 7.24 -1.50
C GLY A 38 -6.67 6.90 -0.01
N VAL A 39 -7.90 6.75 0.47
CA VAL A 39 -8.16 6.31 1.85
C VAL A 39 -7.57 4.92 2.09
N ALA A 40 -7.83 3.97 1.20
CA ALA A 40 -7.35 2.59 1.34
C ALA A 40 -5.81 2.51 1.34
N ALA A 41 -5.14 3.29 0.49
CA ALA A 41 -3.68 3.33 0.39
C ALA A 41 -3.03 3.94 1.64
N TRP A 42 -3.62 5.00 2.21
CA TRP A 42 -2.96 5.79 3.26
C TRP A 42 -3.47 5.55 4.69
N ALA A 43 -4.63 4.92 4.88
CA ALA A 43 -5.21 4.68 6.22
C ALA A 43 -4.31 3.83 7.15
N ASN A 44 -3.37 3.07 6.60
CA ASN A 44 -2.47 2.24 7.40
C ASN A 44 -1.26 2.99 7.96
N ASN A 45 -0.94 4.19 7.45
CA ASN A 45 0.34 4.85 7.76
C ASN A 45 0.47 5.20 9.26
N ALA A 46 -0.52 5.90 9.81
CA ALA A 46 -0.53 6.25 11.24
C ALA A 46 -0.47 5.03 12.18
N PRO A 47 -1.32 3.98 12.03
CA PRO A 47 -1.25 2.80 12.89
C PRO A 47 0.04 1.98 12.69
N MET A 48 0.65 1.99 11.50
CA MET A 48 1.95 1.35 11.28
C MET A 48 3.05 2.08 12.06
N ASN A 49 3.14 3.40 11.96
CA ASN A 49 4.14 4.19 12.69
C ASN A 49 4.00 4.06 14.21
N ALA A 50 2.78 4.12 14.73
CA ALA A 50 2.51 3.92 16.15
C ALA A 50 2.92 2.51 16.63
N ARG A 51 2.68 1.47 15.82
CA ARG A 51 3.08 0.10 16.14
C ARG A 51 4.61 -0.06 16.09
N THR A 52 5.27 0.52 15.09
CA THR A 52 6.73 0.48 14.96
C THR A 52 7.41 1.13 16.17
N LEU A 53 6.97 2.33 16.57
CA LEU A 53 7.50 3.00 17.75
C LEU A 53 7.35 2.15 19.02
N ARG A 54 6.19 1.51 19.19
CA ARG A 54 5.94 0.65 20.36
C ARG A 54 6.83 -0.59 20.39
N LEU A 55 7.16 -1.16 19.23
CA LEU A 55 7.93 -2.40 19.12
C LEU A 55 9.45 -2.17 19.11
N ALA A 56 9.90 -1.01 18.62
CA ALA A 56 11.32 -0.72 18.42
C ALA A 56 12.06 -0.24 19.69
N GLY A 57 11.33 0.14 20.74
CA GLY A 57 11.92 0.57 22.00
C GLY A 57 12.88 1.76 21.82
N PRO A 58 14.11 1.73 22.37
CA PRO A 58 15.09 2.80 22.22
C PRO A 58 15.47 3.13 20.77
N ALA A 59 15.36 2.17 19.85
CA ALA A 59 15.68 2.34 18.42
C ALA A 59 14.48 2.82 17.58
N GLY A 60 13.47 3.42 18.22
CA GLY A 60 12.22 3.83 17.56
C GLY A 60 12.41 4.83 16.42
N THR A 61 13.30 5.79 16.60
CA THR A 61 13.59 6.82 15.59
C THR A 61 14.27 6.22 14.37
N GLU A 62 15.26 5.35 14.57
CA GLU A 62 15.97 4.64 13.51
C GLU A 62 15.02 3.71 12.74
N ALA A 63 14.14 2.99 13.45
CA ALA A 63 13.15 2.12 12.83
C ALA A 63 12.14 2.90 11.97
N MET A 64 11.70 4.09 12.44
CA MET A 64 10.84 4.98 11.65
C MET A 64 11.55 5.56 10.43
N ALA A 65 12.80 5.98 10.59
CA ALA A 65 13.62 6.49 9.49
C ALA A 65 13.81 5.43 8.40
N LEU A 66 14.10 4.19 8.79
CA LEU A 66 14.22 3.06 7.87
C LEU A 66 12.90 2.77 7.15
N ASN A 67 11.78 2.75 7.87
CA ASN A 67 10.46 2.54 7.28
C ASN A 67 10.12 3.61 6.24
N THR A 68 10.34 4.88 6.58
CA THR A 68 10.06 6.01 5.69
C THR A 68 10.98 6.01 4.47
N SER A 69 12.25 5.66 4.65
CA SER A 69 13.21 5.50 3.55
C SER A 69 12.78 4.41 2.58
N GLY A 70 12.30 3.27 3.10
CA GLY A 70 11.75 2.19 2.29
C GLY A 70 10.50 2.62 1.51
N LEU A 71 9.59 3.36 2.15
CA LEU A 71 8.40 3.92 1.50
C LEU A 71 8.77 4.83 0.34
N TYR A 72 9.67 5.81 0.55
CA TYR A 72 10.07 6.74 -0.51
C TYR A 72 10.86 6.06 -1.63
N SER A 73 11.70 5.09 -1.31
CA SER A 73 12.40 4.27 -2.31
C SER A 73 11.41 3.50 -3.18
N GLY A 74 10.35 2.96 -2.56
CA GLY A 74 9.24 2.30 -3.25
C GLY A 74 8.45 3.27 -4.14
N ILE A 75 8.14 4.47 -3.66
CA ILE A 75 7.46 5.51 -4.46
C ILE A 75 8.31 5.88 -5.67
N ALA A 76 9.61 6.16 -5.49
CA ALA A 76 10.50 6.51 -6.60
C ALA A 76 10.58 5.40 -7.66
N SER A 77 10.74 4.15 -7.21
CA SER A 77 10.79 2.99 -8.10
C SER A 77 9.46 2.77 -8.83
N GLY A 78 8.34 2.88 -8.10
CA GLY A 78 7.00 2.77 -8.67
C GLY A 78 6.70 3.89 -9.68
N SER A 79 7.11 5.12 -9.39
CA SER A 79 7.00 6.25 -10.33
C SER A 79 7.83 6.04 -11.59
N ALA A 80 9.05 5.50 -11.48
CA ALA A 80 9.88 5.19 -12.63
C ALA A 80 9.24 4.11 -13.52
N VAL A 81 8.71 3.04 -12.93
CA VAL A 81 7.98 1.99 -13.66
C VAL A 81 6.69 2.54 -14.27
N GLY A 82 5.94 3.35 -13.52
CA GLY A 82 4.71 4.00 -13.98
C GLY A 82 4.97 4.92 -15.18
N GLY A 83 5.97 5.80 -15.10
CA GLY A 83 6.34 6.67 -16.22
C GLY A 83 6.79 5.89 -17.45
N THR A 84 7.68 4.90 -17.28
CA THR A 84 8.18 4.07 -18.39
C THR A 84 7.06 3.30 -19.08
N THR A 85 6.09 2.78 -18.31
CA THR A 85 4.96 2.03 -18.87
C THR A 85 3.91 2.94 -19.49
N LEU A 86 3.72 4.15 -18.97
CA LEU A 86 2.89 5.18 -19.59
C LEU A 86 3.43 5.57 -20.97
N ASP A 87 4.73 5.83 -21.06
CA ASP A 87 5.37 6.25 -22.32
C ASP A 87 5.29 5.17 -23.41
N ARG A 88 5.39 3.89 -23.03
CA ARG A 88 5.42 2.76 -23.97
C ARG A 88 4.06 2.18 -24.32
N PHE A 89 3.12 2.18 -23.38
CA PHE A 89 1.86 1.44 -23.49
C PHE A 89 0.62 2.32 -23.23
N GLY A 90 0.80 3.64 -23.10
CA GLY A 90 -0.27 4.58 -22.81
C GLY A 90 -0.91 4.36 -21.44
N ALA A 91 -2.15 4.82 -21.27
CA ALA A 91 -2.85 4.79 -19.97
C ALA A 91 -3.02 3.39 -19.37
N GLY A 92 -3.04 2.33 -20.20
CA GLY A 92 -3.15 0.95 -19.72
C GLY A 92 -1.88 0.39 -19.07
N GLY A 93 -0.70 0.87 -19.48
CA GLY A 93 0.59 0.39 -18.99
C GLY A 93 0.76 0.51 -17.47
N PRO A 94 0.60 1.72 -16.91
CA PRO A 94 0.72 1.93 -15.47
C PRO A 94 -0.29 1.13 -14.65
N LEU A 95 -1.50 0.91 -15.20
CA LEU A 95 -2.55 0.14 -14.54
C LEU A 95 -2.16 -1.34 -14.43
N ALA A 96 -1.66 -1.94 -15.52
CA ALA A 96 -1.16 -3.31 -15.51
C ALA A 96 0.05 -3.48 -14.56
N ALA A 97 1.01 -2.56 -14.62
CA ALA A 97 2.17 -2.59 -13.73
C ALA A 97 1.77 -2.47 -12.24
N SER A 98 0.83 -1.57 -11.93
CA SER A 98 0.33 -1.37 -10.57
C SER A 98 -0.38 -2.60 -10.01
N VAL A 99 -1.12 -3.34 -10.84
CA VAL A 99 -1.75 -4.61 -10.43
C VAL A 99 -0.70 -5.64 -10.06
N ILE A 100 0.32 -5.83 -10.90
CA ILE A 100 1.41 -6.78 -10.64
C ILE A 100 2.15 -6.40 -9.36
N ILE A 101 2.55 -5.14 -9.23
CA ILE A 101 3.26 -4.63 -8.05
C ILE A 101 2.39 -4.78 -6.79
N GLY A 102 1.08 -4.51 -6.88
CA GLY A 102 0.14 -4.67 -5.77
C GLY A 102 0.04 -6.13 -5.30
N ILE A 103 -0.05 -7.09 -6.24
CA ILE A 103 -0.04 -8.53 -5.92
C ILE A 103 1.29 -8.91 -5.25
N CYS A 104 2.42 -8.50 -5.82
CA CYS A 104 3.74 -8.75 -5.24
C CYS A 104 3.88 -8.14 -3.83
N GLY A 105 3.36 -6.93 -3.61
CA GLY A 105 3.37 -6.26 -2.32
C GLY A 105 2.54 -6.98 -1.26
N ILE A 106 1.34 -7.46 -1.62
CA ILE A 106 0.51 -8.30 -0.73
C ILE A 106 1.23 -9.62 -0.42
N ALA A 107 1.81 -10.28 -1.43
CA ALA A 107 2.56 -11.51 -1.25
C ALA A 107 3.77 -11.30 -0.30
N ALA A 108 4.56 -10.24 -0.51
CA ALA A 108 5.68 -9.88 0.35
C ALA A 108 5.24 -9.61 1.79
N MET A 109 4.10 -8.93 1.98
CA MET A 109 3.54 -8.70 3.31
C MET A 109 3.11 -10.01 3.99
N VAL A 110 2.41 -10.89 3.27
CA VAL A 110 1.98 -12.20 3.81
C VAL A 110 3.20 -13.03 4.19
N LEU A 111 4.22 -13.10 3.33
CA LEU A 111 5.48 -13.79 3.62
C LEU A 111 6.17 -13.19 4.84
N GLY A 112 6.20 -11.87 4.97
CA GLY A 112 6.75 -11.18 6.14
C GLY A 112 6.03 -11.54 7.43
N ILE A 113 4.70 -11.59 7.41
CA ILE A 113 3.88 -11.98 8.59
C ILE A 113 4.15 -13.44 8.98
N VAL A 114 4.21 -14.34 8.01
CA VAL A 114 4.45 -15.77 8.25
C VAL A 114 5.85 -16.02 8.78
N ARG A 115 6.86 -15.28 8.27
CA ARG A 115 8.26 -15.47 8.63
C ARG A 115 8.63 -14.84 9.96
N TRP A 116 8.01 -13.71 10.32
CA TRP A 116 8.25 -12.98 11.57
C TRP A 116 6.95 -12.63 12.30
N PRO A 117 6.28 -13.62 12.93
CA PRO A 117 5.09 -13.36 13.73
C PRO A 117 5.46 -12.50 14.94
N THR A 118 4.75 -11.40 15.17
CA THR A 118 4.88 -10.63 16.42
C THR A 118 3.82 -11.08 17.40
N GLU A 119 4.20 -11.40 18.64
CA GLU A 119 3.27 -11.76 19.70
C GLU A 119 2.30 -10.59 19.99
N ARG A 120 1.02 -10.92 20.24
CA ARG A 120 0.07 -9.93 20.79
C ARG A 120 0.35 -9.79 22.28
N PRO A 121 0.43 -8.56 22.82
CA PRO A 121 0.51 -8.37 24.27
C PRO A 121 -0.66 -9.09 24.95
N ARG A 122 -0.36 -9.93 25.94
CA ARG A 122 -1.38 -10.68 26.67
C ARG A 122 -2.23 -9.69 27.47
N ASN A 123 -3.56 -9.78 27.36
CA ASN A 123 -4.47 -8.93 28.14
C ASN A 123 -4.19 -9.14 29.64
N GLY A 124 -3.47 -8.21 30.26
CA GLY A 124 -3.00 -8.29 31.66
C GLY A 124 -1.66 -7.59 31.91
N GLU A 125 -0.86 -7.35 30.88
CA GLU A 125 0.50 -6.79 31.01
C GLU A 125 0.56 -5.27 30.80
N LYS A 126 -0.45 -4.55 31.27
CA LYS A 126 -0.44 -3.08 31.36
C LYS A 126 -0.62 -2.65 32.81
N ALA A 127 0.48 -2.65 33.58
CA ALA A 127 0.60 -1.84 34.79
C ALA A 127 2.04 -1.55 35.26
N ALA A 128 3.10 -1.95 34.55
CA ALA A 128 4.47 -1.65 34.99
C ALA A 128 5.45 -1.55 33.81
N ALA A 129 5.51 -0.38 33.19
CA ALA A 129 6.68 0.15 32.48
C ALA A 129 6.46 1.64 32.22
#